data_AF-A0A842KYF7-F1
#
_entry.id   AF-A0A842KYF7-F1
#
_cell.length_a   1.000
_cell.length_b   1.000
_cell.length_c   1.000
_cell.angle_alpha   90.00
_cell.angle_beta   90.00
_cell.angle_gamma   90.00
#
_symmetry.space_group_name_H-M   'P 1'
#
loop_
_entity.id
_entity.type
_entity.pdbx_description
1 polymer ?
#
loop_
_entity_poly.entity_id
_entity_poly.type
_entity_poly.pdbx_seq_one_letter_code
_entity_poly.pdbx_strand_id
1 'polypeptide(L)'
;MQWKKLSVLLIGLLVLSSFGSAAVSGNKIPLPLAEKAARSYVNWIAANIPDFKEWENATLGEPVVYYFPNGEKSVYEFAVFKNGKNVGFILVSARKDMPPVLEFSKAEPPSWNLEKAKELAEKKGYKAGKLLYYGALTYGINIGNGKAIGLRDMKVRKYPMKVELKFNKERARKEWEKLQIVLSPVQRGQYQCHLLQFLFGTRFMEFQRGHPQTQEMLIFSIQTMWVRTPIHGKSGMDVLQYQAQ
;
A
#
# COMPACT_ATOMS: atom_id res chain seq x y z
N MET A 1 47.26 -53.17 19.11
CA MET A 1 46.28 -52.20 19.64
C MET A 1 45.75 -51.38 18.47
N GLN A 2 44.64 -51.70 17.79
CA GLN A 2 43.23 -51.69 18.22
C GLN A 2 42.74 -50.33 18.75
N TRP A 3 42.73 -49.28 17.92
CA TRP A 3 41.87 -48.12 18.12
C TRP A 3 40.88 -48.04 16.97
N LYS A 4 39.84 -48.88 17.08
CA LYS A 4 38.63 -48.78 16.25
C LYS A 4 37.82 -47.57 16.73
N LYS A 5 37.08 -46.98 15.78
CA LYS A 5 35.89 -46.12 15.97
C LYS A 5 36.15 -44.68 16.43
N LEU A 6 36.18 -43.76 15.46
CA LEU A 6 35.59 -42.42 15.59
C LEU A 6 35.09 -41.98 14.21
N SER A 7 34.17 -42.78 13.66
CA SER A 7 33.35 -42.44 12.50
C SER A 7 31.90 -42.37 12.98
N VAL A 8 31.54 -41.32 13.73
CA VAL A 8 30.14 -40.98 14.01
C VAL A 8 30.04 -39.47 14.23
N LEU A 9 29.02 -38.87 13.60
CA LEU A 9 28.42 -37.57 13.91
C LEU A 9 29.11 -36.30 13.35
N LEU A 10 29.08 -36.16 12.02
CA LEU A 10 29.01 -34.86 11.35
C LEU A 10 27.73 -34.79 10.50
N ILE A 11 26.60 -35.10 11.14
CA ILE A 11 25.25 -34.91 10.57
C ILE A 11 24.55 -33.89 11.45
N GLY A 12 24.20 -32.75 10.85
CA GLY A 12 23.03 -31.98 11.30
C GLY A 12 23.29 -30.87 12.31
N LEU A 13 24.02 -29.83 11.92
CA LEU A 13 23.75 -28.48 12.46
C LEU A 13 23.88 -27.39 11.39
N LEU A 14 23.29 -27.64 10.21
CA LEU A 14 22.76 -26.56 9.39
C LEU A 14 21.35 -26.25 9.90
N VAL A 15 21.27 -25.54 11.03
CA VAL A 15 20.08 -24.74 11.33
C VAL A 15 20.15 -23.56 10.38
N LEU A 16 19.82 -23.81 9.12
CA LEU A 16 19.28 -22.78 8.25
C LEU A 16 18.06 -22.25 9.00
N SER A 17 18.22 -21.09 9.63
CA SER A 17 17.12 -20.21 9.96
C SER A 17 16.44 -19.87 8.64
N SER A 18 15.60 -20.79 8.19
CA SER A 18 14.58 -20.57 7.20
C SER A 18 13.64 -19.54 7.80
N PHE A 19 14.04 -18.27 7.75
CA PHE A 19 13.09 -17.20 7.56
C PHE A 19 12.46 -17.47 6.19
N GLY A 20 11.52 -18.41 6.18
CA GLY A 20 10.53 -18.50 5.14
C GLY A 20 9.81 -17.17 5.17
N SER A 21 10.28 -16.21 4.35
CA SER A 21 9.34 -15.30 3.75
C SER A 21 8.34 -16.21 3.08
N ALA A 22 7.18 -16.39 3.71
CA ALA A 22 6.00 -16.82 3.01
C ALA A 22 5.82 -15.76 1.93
N ALA A 23 6.43 -16.01 0.76
CA ALA A 23 6.10 -15.30 -0.44
C ALA A 23 4.58 -15.36 -0.47
N VAL A 24 3.93 -14.20 -0.37
CA VAL A 24 2.48 -14.09 -0.52
C VAL A 24 2.20 -14.51 -1.96
N SER A 25 2.12 -15.83 -2.11
CA SER A 25 1.84 -16.61 -3.29
C SER A 25 0.37 -16.37 -3.55
N GLY A 26 0.13 -15.33 -4.34
CA GLY A 26 -1.20 -14.86 -4.60
C GLY A 26 -1.14 -13.47 -5.15
N ASN A 27 -1.96 -13.26 -6.18
CA ASN A 27 -2.22 -11.96 -6.74
C ASN A 27 -3.06 -11.05 -5.80
N LYS A 28 -3.12 -11.36 -4.50
CA LYS A 28 -3.96 -10.68 -3.51
C LYS A 28 -3.13 -9.63 -2.74
N ILE A 29 -3.76 -8.50 -2.45
CA ILE A 29 -3.22 -7.46 -1.58
C ILE A 29 -3.90 -7.56 -0.20
N PRO A 30 -3.13 -7.74 0.89
CA PRO A 30 -3.68 -7.72 2.24
C PRO A 30 -4.09 -6.30 2.65
N LEU A 31 -5.10 -6.20 3.51
CA LEU A 31 -5.67 -4.91 3.93
C LEU A 31 -4.63 -3.92 4.49
N PRO A 32 -3.67 -4.31 5.36
CA PRO A 32 -2.66 -3.37 5.87
C PRO A 32 -1.79 -2.73 4.76
N LEU A 33 -1.48 -3.49 3.71
CA LEU A 33 -0.76 -2.97 2.55
C LEU A 33 -1.63 -2.00 1.75
N ALA A 34 -2.92 -2.31 1.58
CA ALA A 34 -3.87 -1.44 0.91
C ALA A 34 -4.10 -0.13 1.69
N GLU A 35 -4.23 -0.18 3.01
CA GLU A 35 -4.41 0.99 3.85
C GLU A 35 -3.19 1.91 3.80
N LYS A 36 -1.97 1.36 3.83
CA LYS A 36 -0.78 2.18 3.63
C LYS A 36 -0.76 2.81 2.24
N ALA A 37 -1.07 2.04 1.19
CA ALA A 37 -1.17 2.60 -0.15
C ALA A 37 -2.16 3.77 -0.18
N ALA A 38 -3.34 3.62 0.41
CA ALA A 38 -4.32 4.70 0.55
C ALA A 38 -3.72 5.93 1.23
N ARG A 39 -3.06 5.79 2.39
CA ARG A 39 -2.43 6.92 3.11
C ARG A 39 -1.35 7.61 2.28
N SER A 40 -0.47 6.83 1.63
CA SER A 40 0.58 7.37 0.77
C SER A 40 0.00 8.15 -0.41
N TYR A 41 -1.05 7.63 -1.05
CA TYR A 41 -1.68 8.31 -2.17
C TYR A 41 -2.53 9.50 -1.75
N VAL A 42 -3.22 9.48 -0.60
CA VAL A 42 -3.93 10.66 -0.08
C VAL A 42 -2.94 11.82 0.14
N ASN A 43 -1.78 11.54 0.75
CA ASN A 43 -0.74 12.56 0.93
C ASN A 43 -0.18 13.05 -0.42
N TRP A 44 0.08 12.13 -1.36
CA TRP A 44 0.57 12.50 -2.69
C TRP A 44 -0.46 13.32 -3.47
N ILE A 45 -1.74 12.94 -3.44
CA ILE A 45 -2.85 13.64 -4.09
C ILE A 45 -2.96 15.07 -3.53
N ALA A 46 -2.98 15.21 -2.20
CA ALA A 46 -3.05 16.52 -1.54
C ALA A 46 -1.89 17.45 -1.92
N ALA A 47 -0.68 16.90 -2.07
CA ALA A 47 0.52 17.66 -2.37
C ALA A 47 0.67 18.02 -3.87
N ASN A 48 0.10 17.20 -4.77
CA ASN A 48 0.37 17.31 -6.21
C ASN A 48 -0.86 17.71 -7.04
N ILE A 49 -2.07 17.63 -6.50
CA ILE A 49 -3.31 17.97 -7.20
C ILE A 49 -4.00 19.12 -6.47
N PRO A 50 -3.94 20.37 -6.99
CA PRO A 50 -4.45 21.55 -6.30
C PRO A 50 -5.92 21.43 -5.82
N ASP A 51 -6.77 20.80 -6.61
CA ASP A 51 -8.20 20.60 -6.32
C ASP A 51 -8.47 19.70 -5.11
N PHE A 52 -7.44 19.01 -4.60
CA PHE A 52 -7.48 18.10 -3.48
C PHE A 52 -6.61 18.56 -2.30
N LYS A 53 -6.19 19.82 -2.26
CA LYS A 53 -5.37 20.36 -1.16
C LYS A 53 -6.00 20.13 0.23
N GLU A 54 -7.33 20.11 0.32
CA GLU A 54 -8.07 19.83 1.56
C GLU A 54 -7.82 18.43 2.15
N TRP A 55 -7.27 17.50 1.35
CA TRP A 55 -6.88 16.16 1.79
C TRP A 55 -5.57 16.15 2.61
N GLU A 56 -4.87 17.28 2.71
CA GLU A 56 -3.67 17.38 3.53
C GLU A 56 -4.00 17.03 4.99
N ASN A 57 -3.23 16.12 5.60
CA ASN A 57 -3.49 15.60 6.95
C ASN A 57 -4.90 15.00 7.14
N ALA A 58 -5.53 14.52 6.06
CA ALA A 58 -6.77 13.77 6.15
C ALA A 58 -6.55 12.37 6.74
N THR A 59 -7.59 11.82 7.36
CA THR A 59 -7.62 10.46 7.90
C THR A 59 -8.45 9.55 6.99
N LEU A 60 -8.20 8.25 7.08
CA LEU A 60 -9.00 7.24 6.41
C LEU A 60 -10.09 6.72 7.36
N GLY A 61 -11.26 6.45 6.81
CA GLY A 61 -12.30 5.66 7.49
C GLY A 61 -12.06 4.16 7.39
N GLU A 62 -12.99 3.40 7.98
CA GLU A 62 -13.00 1.94 7.88
C GLU A 62 -13.14 1.48 6.42
N PRO A 63 -12.40 0.43 6.01
CA PRO A 63 -12.39 -0.05 4.64
C PRO A 63 -13.68 -0.79 4.30
N VAL A 64 -14.22 -0.52 3.12
CA VAL A 64 -15.30 -1.33 2.51
C VAL A 64 -14.71 -2.20 1.39
N VAL A 65 -15.05 -3.49 1.41
CA VAL A 65 -14.50 -4.46 0.46
C VAL A 65 -15.49 -4.73 -0.68
N TYR A 66 -15.01 -4.57 -1.91
CA TYR A 66 -15.72 -4.93 -3.12
C TYR A 66 -15.17 -6.23 -3.71
N TYR A 67 -16.01 -6.88 -4.51
CA TYR A 67 -15.70 -8.15 -5.15
C TYR A 67 -15.90 -8.07 -6.66
N PHE A 68 -15.16 -8.91 -7.38
CA PHE A 68 -15.56 -9.30 -8.72
C PHE A 68 -16.72 -10.32 -8.64
N PRO A 69 -17.48 -10.49 -9.72
CA PRO A 69 -18.53 -11.49 -9.82
C PRO A 69 -18.11 -12.94 -9.50
N ASN A 70 -16.85 -13.29 -9.74
CA ASN A 70 -16.28 -14.60 -9.40
C ASN A 70 -16.03 -14.78 -7.88
N GLY A 71 -16.30 -13.75 -7.06
CA GLY A 71 -16.16 -13.78 -5.61
C GLY A 71 -14.78 -13.39 -5.08
N GLU A 72 -13.81 -13.09 -5.94
CA GLU A 72 -12.51 -12.56 -5.55
C GLU A 72 -12.60 -11.10 -5.13
N LYS A 73 -11.80 -10.66 -4.15
CA LYS A 73 -11.72 -9.24 -3.77
C LYS A 73 -11.18 -8.44 -4.96
N SER A 74 -11.85 -7.33 -5.28
CA SER A 74 -11.47 -6.45 -6.37
C SER A 74 -10.83 -5.16 -5.86
N VAL A 75 -11.49 -4.44 -4.96
CA VAL A 75 -10.99 -3.18 -4.37
C VAL A 75 -11.33 -3.05 -2.89
N TYR A 76 -10.52 -2.25 -2.20
CA TYR A 76 -10.80 -1.65 -0.90
C TYR A 76 -11.16 -0.18 -1.12
N GLU A 77 -12.32 0.25 -0.66
CA GLU A 77 -12.70 1.65 -0.60
C GLU A 77 -12.38 2.21 0.78
N PHE A 78 -11.73 3.37 0.79
CA PHE A 78 -11.53 4.15 2.00
C PHE A 78 -12.19 5.51 1.84
N ALA A 79 -13.10 5.85 2.74
CA ALA A 79 -13.57 7.22 2.90
C ALA A 79 -12.43 8.09 3.44
N VAL A 80 -12.33 9.33 2.97
CA VAL A 80 -11.30 10.29 3.36
C VAL A 80 -11.96 11.39 4.19
N PHE A 81 -11.42 11.67 5.38
CA PHE A 81 -11.98 12.63 6.32
C PHE A 81 -10.99 13.73 6.68
N LYS A 82 -11.48 14.97 6.72
CA LYS A 82 -10.77 16.12 7.25
C LYS A 82 -11.59 16.74 8.36
N ASN A 83 -11.03 16.86 9.56
CA ASN A 83 -11.70 17.44 10.73
C ASN A 83 -13.10 16.82 10.98
N GLY A 84 -13.22 15.50 10.82
CA GLY A 84 -14.46 14.75 10.98
C GLY A 84 -15.47 14.84 9.81
N LYS A 85 -15.20 15.64 8.78
CA LYS A 85 -16.04 15.75 7.58
C LYS A 85 -15.47 14.91 6.44
N ASN A 86 -16.34 14.23 5.70
CA ASN A 86 -15.92 13.53 4.48
C ASN A 86 -15.49 14.56 3.43
N VAL A 87 -14.33 14.33 2.83
CA VAL A 87 -13.77 15.13 1.73
C VAL A 87 -13.58 14.28 0.47
N GLY A 88 -14.12 13.05 0.46
CA GLY A 88 -14.02 12.15 -0.68
C GLY A 88 -13.79 10.68 -0.32
N PHE A 89 -13.33 9.92 -1.31
CA PHE A 89 -12.92 8.52 -1.17
C PHE A 89 -11.77 8.17 -2.11
N ILE A 90 -11.10 7.06 -1.81
CA ILE A 90 -10.08 6.44 -2.64
C ILE A 90 -10.33 4.93 -2.77
N LEU A 91 -10.26 4.41 -3.99
CA LEU A 91 -10.34 2.97 -4.29
C LEU A 91 -8.95 2.41 -4.52
N VAL A 92 -8.55 1.53 -3.62
CA VAL A 92 -7.27 0.82 -3.67
C VAL A 92 -7.49 -0.60 -4.18
N SER A 93 -6.67 -1.03 -5.12
CA SER A 93 -6.76 -2.38 -5.65
C SER A 93 -6.51 -3.45 -4.58
N ALA A 94 -7.34 -4.49 -4.60
CA ALA A 94 -7.13 -5.70 -3.78
C ALA A 94 -6.22 -6.74 -4.47
N ARG A 95 -5.63 -6.40 -5.64
CA ARG A 95 -4.79 -7.30 -6.43
C ARG A 95 -3.50 -6.65 -6.94
N LYS A 96 -2.44 -7.47 -7.05
CA LYS A 96 -1.10 -7.04 -7.47
C LYS A 96 -0.99 -6.77 -8.98
N ASP A 97 -1.87 -7.37 -9.79
CA ASP A 97 -1.94 -7.19 -11.24
C ASP A 97 -2.74 -5.95 -11.68
N MET A 98 -3.21 -5.16 -10.73
CA MET A 98 -3.90 -3.88 -10.95
C MET A 98 -3.14 -2.75 -10.24
N PRO A 99 -3.15 -1.51 -10.76
CA PRO A 99 -2.48 -0.37 -10.13
C PRO A 99 -2.93 -0.17 -8.68
N PRO A 100 -2.07 0.39 -7.79
CA PRO A 100 -2.43 0.56 -6.39
C PRO A 100 -3.71 1.35 -6.17
N VAL A 101 -3.90 2.46 -6.89
CA VAL A 101 -5.11 3.28 -6.85
C VAL A 101 -5.81 3.17 -8.19
N LEU A 102 -7.10 2.85 -8.16
CA LEU A 102 -7.95 2.77 -9.35
C LEU A 102 -8.79 4.02 -9.56
N GLU A 103 -9.19 4.67 -8.47
CA GLU A 103 -10.06 5.84 -8.48
C GLU A 103 -9.90 6.64 -7.20
N PHE A 104 -10.12 7.94 -7.29
CA PHE A 104 -10.33 8.83 -6.16
C PHE A 104 -11.26 9.97 -6.59
N SER A 105 -12.02 10.52 -5.65
CA SER A 105 -12.96 11.61 -5.92
C SER A 105 -13.31 12.36 -4.64
N LYS A 106 -13.76 13.62 -4.78
CA LYS A 106 -14.35 14.43 -3.69
C LYS A 106 -15.82 14.08 -3.40
N ALA A 107 -16.45 13.26 -4.23
CA ALA A 107 -17.81 12.81 -4.00
C ALA A 107 -17.88 11.88 -2.77
N GLU A 108 -19.10 11.65 -2.27
CA GLU A 108 -19.32 10.67 -1.21
C GLU A 108 -18.91 9.25 -1.67
N PRO A 109 -18.41 8.40 -0.75
CA PRO A 109 -18.10 7.01 -1.05
C PRO A 109 -19.31 6.26 -1.62
N PRO A 110 -19.19 5.55 -2.76
CA PRO A 110 -20.30 4.78 -3.32
C PRO A 110 -20.95 3.80 -2.34
N SER A 111 -20.18 3.24 -1.38
CA SER A 111 -20.71 2.33 -0.36
C SER A 111 -21.70 2.97 0.61
N TRP A 112 -21.75 4.31 0.73
CA TRP A 112 -22.73 4.96 1.60
C TRP A 112 -24.17 4.76 1.13
N ASN A 113 -24.36 4.45 -0.16
CA ASN A 113 -25.66 4.04 -0.69
C ASN A 113 -25.99 2.56 -0.47
N LEU A 114 -25.17 1.79 0.26
CA LEU A 114 -25.34 0.36 0.46
C LEU A 114 -26.66 0.01 1.16
N GLU A 115 -26.99 0.68 2.26
CA GLU A 115 -28.21 0.39 3.01
C GLU A 115 -29.45 0.70 2.17
N LYS A 116 -29.47 1.85 1.48
CA LYS A 116 -30.52 2.19 0.52
C LYS A 116 -30.68 1.15 -0.58
N ALA A 117 -29.58 0.62 -1.10
CA ALA A 117 -29.61 -0.42 -2.12
C ALA A 117 -30.16 -1.75 -1.56
N LYS A 118 -29.79 -2.12 -0.33
CA LYS A 118 -30.32 -3.32 0.36
C LYS A 118 -31.82 -3.21 0.59
N GLU A 119 -32.30 -2.08 1.10
CA GLU A 119 -33.74 -1.82 1.27
C GLU A 119 -34.49 -1.95 -0.06
N LEU A 120 -33.92 -1.43 -1.14
CA LEU A 120 -34.50 -1.57 -2.48
C LEU A 120 -34.52 -3.01 -2.97
N ALA A 121 -33.48 -3.79 -2.66
CA ALA A 121 -33.42 -5.21 -2.98
C ALA A 121 -34.55 -5.97 -2.26
N GLU A 122 -34.70 -5.74 -0.95
CA GLU A 122 -35.73 -6.36 -0.12
C GLU A 122 -37.14 -6.01 -0.60
N LYS A 123 -37.41 -4.72 -0.87
CA LYS A 123 -38.70 -4.26 -1.45
C LYS A 123 -39.03 -4.91 -2.79
N LYS A 124 -38.02 -5.34 -3.55
CA LYS A 124 -38.17 -6.03 -4.84
C LYS A 124 -38.15 -7.56 -4.71
N GLY A 125 -38.10 -8.11 -3.50
CA GLY A 125 -38.05 -9.55 -3.26
C GLY A 125 -36.71 -10.19 -3.59
N TYR A 126 -35.63 -9.41 -3.63
CA TYR A 126 -34.27 -9.91 -3.84
C TYR A 126 -33.51 -10.05 -2.52
N LYS A 127 -32.66 -11.08 -2.45
CA LYS A 127 -31.65 -11.20 -1.39
C LYS A 127 -30.40 -10.42 -1.78
N ALA A 128 -30.04 -9.40 -1.00
CA ALA A 128 -28.80 -8.66 -1.20
C ALA A 128 -27.57 -9.55 -0.95
N GLY A 129 -26.62 -9.49 -1.87
CA GLY A 129 -25.37 -10.24 -1.85
C GLY A 129 -24.14 -9.35 -1.68
N LYS A 130 -23.01 -9.79 -2.24
CA LYS A 130 -21.73 -9.07 -2.16
C LYS A 130 -21.79 -7.73 -2.91
N LEU A 131 -21.03 -6.76 -2.39
CA LEU A 131 -20.72 -5.52 -3.09
C LEU A 131 -19.79 -5.80 -4.28
N LEU A 132 -20.13 -5.29 -5.45
CA LEU A 132 -19.46 -5.57 -6.70
C LEU A 132 -18.77 -4.30 -7.22
N TYR A 133 -17.55 -4.46 -7.69
CA TYR A 133 -16.83 -3.49 -8.51
C TYR A 133 -16.32 -4.19 -9.76
N TYR A 134 -16.68 -3.66 -10.93
CA TYR A 134 -16.32 -4.25 -12.21
C TYR A 134 -15.81 -3.22 -13.23
N GLY A 135 -15.22 -2.12 -12.73
CA GLY A 135 -14.56 -1.08 -13.52
C GLY A 135 -15.47 0.09 -13.92
N ALA A 136 -14.87 1.10 -14.56
CA ALA A 136 -15.58 2.25 -15.15
C ALA A 136 -16.65 2.87 -14.24
N LEU A 137 -16.29 3.20 -13.00
CA LEU A 137 -17.19 3.81 -12.01
C LEU A 137 -18.47 3.00 -11.72
N THR A 138 -18.42 1.69 -11.97
CA THR A 138 -19.60 0.83 -11.84
C THR A 138 -19.51 -0.04 -10.59
N TYR A 139 -20.40 0.28 -9.66
CA TYR A 139 -20.57 -0.41 -8.38
C TYR A 139 -22.02 -0.83 -8.21
N GLY A 140 -22.23 -1.96 -7.54
CA GLY A 140 -23.57 -2.41 -7.21
C GLY A 140 -23.58 -3.49 -6.15
N ILE A 141 -24.76 -3.80 -5.63
CA ILE A 141 -24.96 -5.00 -4.81
C ILE A 141 -25.45 -6.13 -5.71
N ASN A 142 -24.84 -7.32 -5.59
CA ASN A 142 -25.36 -8.51 -6.25
C ASN A 142 -26.76 -8.83 -5.71
N ILE A 143 -27.71 -9.14 -6.58
CA ILE A 143 -29.07 -9.58 -6.22
C ILE A 143 -29.43 -10.95 -6.82
N GLY A 144 -28.43 -11.69 -7.30
CA GLY A 144 -28.58 -13.01 -7.91
C GLY A 144 -28.83 -12.97 -9.42
N ASN A 145 -28.75 -14.13 -10.07
CA ASN A 145 -29.05 -14.32 -11.49
C ASN A 145 -28.33 -13.34 -12.45
N GLY A 146 -27.07 -12.99 -12.13
CA GLY A 146 -26.25 -12.07 -12.92
C GLY A 146 -26.76 -10.61 -12.90
N LYS A 147 -27.56 -10.23 -11.90
CA LYS A 147 -28.10 -8.88 -11.74
C LYS A 147 -27.55 -8.20 -10.49
N ALA A 148 -27.43 -6.88 -10.57
CA ALA A 148 -27.08 -6.02 -9.46
C ALA A 148 -27.96 -4.78 -9.41
N ILE A 149 -28.10 -4.19 -8.22
CA ILE A 149 -28.61 -2.82 -8.04
C ILE A 149 -27.40 -1.89 -8.01
N GLY A 150 -27.35 -0.91 -8.91
CA GLY A 150 -26.27 0.07 -8.97
C GLY A 150 -26.27 1.00 -7.75
N LEU A 151 -25.10 1.27 -7.15
CA LEU A 151 -25.00 2.14 -5.96
C LEU A 151 -25.19 3.62 -6.27
N ARG A 152 -25.03 4.06 -7.52
CA ARG A 152 -25.15 5.48 -7.89
C ARG A 152 -26.56 5.89 -8.31
N ASP A 153 -27.25 5.05 -9.07
CA ASP A 153 -28.54 5.37 -9.67
C ASP A 153 -29.70 4.49 -9.19
N MET A 154 -29.43 3.55 -8.28
CA MET A 154 -30.42 2.62 -7.72
C MET A 154 -31.14 1.76 -8.78
N LYS A 155 -30.55 1.57 -9.96
CA LYS A 155 -31.18 0.78 -11.04
C LYS A 155 -30.74 -0.68 -10.99
N VAL A 156 -31.69 -1.58 -11.25
CA VAL A 156 -31.42 -3.00 -11.49
C VAL A 156 -30.85 -3.17 -12.89
N ARG A 157 -29.72 -3.87 -13.03
CA ARG A 157 -29.11 -4.18 -14.32
C ARG A 157 -28.36 -5.49 -14.29
N LYS A 158 -28.17 -6.08 -15.48
CA LYS A 158 -27.25 -7.21 -15.65
C LYS A 158 -25.82 -6.71 -15.52
N TYR A 159 -24.95 -7.52 -14.92
CA TYR A 159 -23.52 -7.26 -14.88
C TYR A 159 -22.76 -8.38 -15.62
N PRO A 160 -21.56 -8.10 -16.18
CA PRO A 160 -20.75 -9.13 -16.81
C PRO A 160 -20.29 -10.16 -15.79
N MET A 161 -20.61 -11.44 -15.96
CA MET A 161 -20.19 -12.50 -15.03
C MET A 161 -18.67 -12.74 -15.02
N LYS A 162 -18.01 -12.37 -16.12
CA LYS A 162 -16.55 -12.36 -16.24
C LYS A 162 -16.09 -10.92 -16.45
N VAL A 163 -15.24 -10.45 -15.55
CA VAL A 163 -14.68 -9.10 -15.61
C VAL A 163 -13.19 -9.23 -15.89
N GLU A 164 -12.73 -8.59 -16.95
CA GLU A 164 -11.32 -8.52 -17.30
C GLU A 164 -10.93 -7.06 -17.51
N LEU A 165 -10.30 -6.49 -16.49
CA LEU A 165 -9.75 -5.13 -16.56
C LEU A 165 -8.35 -5.20 -17.16
N LYS A 166 -8.13 -4.43 -18.22
CA LYS A 166 -6.84 -4.40 -18.92
C LYS A 166 -5.92 -3.36 -18.30
N PHE A 167 -4.91 -3.83 -17.57
CA PHE A 167 -3.83 -3.02 -17.04
C PHE A 167 -2.48 -3.57 -17.47
N ASN A 168 -1.45 -2.73 -17.47
CA ASN A 168 -0.07 -3.20 -17.56
C ASN A 168 0.31 -3.89 -16.24
N LYS A 169 0.28 -5.23 -16.24
CA LYS A 169 0.43 -6.05 -15.03
C LYS A 169 1.83 -5.94 -14.45
N GLU A 170 2.85 -5.85 -15.30
CA GLU A 170 4.25 -5.71 -14.90
C GLU A 170 4.48 -4.37 -14.21
N ARG A 171 3.92 -3.29 -14.76
CA ARG A 171 3.94 -1.96 -14.14
C ARG A 171 3.21 -1.95 -12.80
N ALA A 172 2.00 -2.51 -12.75
CA ALA A 172 1.22 -2.60 -11.51
C ALA A 172 1.98 -3.34 -10.40
N ARG A 173 2.60 -4.49 -10.72
CA ARG A 173 3.42 -5.24 -9.75
C ARG A 173 4.60 -4.42 -9.24
N LYS A 174 5.31 -3.72 -10.13
CA LYS A 174 6.43 -2.83 -9.73
C LYS A 174 5.97 -1.69 -8.83
N GLU A 175 4.79 -1.11 -9.09
CA GLU A 175 4.23 -0.06 -8.23
C GLU A 175 3.89 -0.59 -6.82
N TRP A 176 3.35 -1.80 -6.73
CA TRP A 176 3.11 -2.47 -5.45
C TRP A 176 4.39 -2.84 -4.70
N GLU A 177 5.42 -3.32 -5.41
CA GLU A 177 6.74 -3.63 -4.82
C GLU A 177 7.38 -2.40 -4.20
N LYS A 178 7.31 -1.23 -4.87
CA LYS A 178 7.81 0.03 -4.31
C LYS A 178 7.13 0.37 -2.97
N LEU A 179 5.81 0.17 -2.87
CA LEU A 179 5.07 0.41 -1.64
C LEU A 179 5.41 -0.60 -0.52
N GLN A 180 5.77 -1.83 -0.90
CA GLN A 180 6.23 -2.88 0.02
C GLN A 180 7.66 -2.67 0.53
N ILE A 181 8.57 -2.15 -0.28
CA ILE A 181 9.93 -1.84 0.14
C ILE A 181 9.94 -0.70 1.18
N VAL A 182 9.03 0.26 1.04
CA VAL A 182 8.81 1.29 2.07
C VAL A 182 8.18 0.69 3.34
N LEU A 183 7.64 -0.54 3.29
CA LEU A 183 6.96 -1.25 4.40
C LEU A 183 7.81 -2.24 5.17
N SER A 184 8.83 -2.83 4.57
CA SER A 184 9.73 -3.66 5.36
C SER A 184 10.40 -2.75 6.39
N PRO A 185 10.47 -3.14 7.67
CA PRO A 185 11.50 -2.64 8.55
C PRO A 185 12.83 -3.13 7.96
N VAL A 186 13.32 -2.47 6.91
CA VAL A 186 14.69 -2.60 6.47
C VAL A 186 15.49 -2.00 7.62
N GLN A 187 15.94 -2.88 8.51
CA GLN A 187 17.37 -3.15 8.69
C GLN A 187 18.25 -1.93 8.37
N ARG A 188 17.96 -0.80 9.01
CA ARG A 188 18.74 0.45 8.90
C ARG A 188 20.08 0.35 9.65
N GLY A 189 20.48 -0.86 10.07
CA GLY A 189 21.65 -1.13 10.89
C GLY A 189 22.59 -2.20 10.36
N GLN A 190 22.58 -2.54 9.05
CA GLN A 190 23.49 -3.60 8.57
C GLN A 190 24.22 -3.34 7.24
N TYR A 191 24.13 -2.13 6.69
CA TYR A 191 24.97 -1.71 5.55
C TYR A 191 25.77 -0.42 5.83
N GLN A 192 26.24 -0.24 7.08
CA GLN A 192 27.18 0.84 7.40
C GLN A 192 28.48 0.41 8.11
N CYS A 193 28.86 -0.87 8.10
CA CYS A 193 30.12 -1.32 8.73
C CYS A 193 31.11 -2.10 7.86
N HIS A 194 31.00 -2.10 6.52
CA HIS A 194 32.04 -2.72 5.66
C HIS A 194 32.72 -1.78 4.66
N LEU A 195 32.58 -0.47 4.83
CA LEU A 195 33.32 0.51 4.03
C LEU A 195 34.01 1.59 4.88
N LEU A 196 34.46 1.21 6.08
CA LEU A 196 35.33 2.04 6.92
C LEU A 196 36.38 1.17 7.66
N GLN A 197 37.04 0.28 6.92
CA GLN A 197 38.24 -0.44 7.41
C GLN A 197 39.50 -0.21 6.57
N PHE A 198 39.48 0.78 5.68
CA PHE A 198 40.71 1.33 5.11
C PHE A 198 40.78 2.79 5.52
N LEU A 199 41.91 3.18 6.12
CA LEU A 199 42.21 4.49 6.73
C LEU A 199 41.78 4.62 8.19
N PHE A 200 42.47 3.92 9.08
CA PHE A 200 43.20 4.54 10.20
C PHE A 200 44.11 3.46 10.80
N GLY A 201 45.35 3.45 10.32
CA GLY A 201 46.42 2.70 10.97
C GLY A 201 46.74 3.29 12.34
N THR A 202 47.07 2.40 13.27
CA THR A 202 48.05 2.59 14.34
C THR A 202 47.99 3.89 15.15
N ARG A 203 47.29 3.87 16.29
CA ARG A 203 47.83 4.19 17.63
C ARG A 203 46.69 4.18 18.65
N PHE A 204 46.60 3.12 19.43
CA PHE A 204 45.93 3.16 20.73
C PHE A 204 46.99 2.74 21.75
N MET A 205 47.55 3.72 22.45
CA MET A 205 48.28 3.50 23.69
C MET A 205 47.51 4.19 24.82
N GLU A 206 47.50 3.50 25.94
CA GLU A 206 46.83 3.77 27.19
C GLU A 206 47.13 5.16 27.76
N PHE A 207 46.12 5.81 28.33
CA PHE A 207 46.33 6.64 29.51
C PHE A 207 45.07 6.64 30.40
N GLN A 208 45.21 6.04 31.59
CA GLN A 208 44.28 6.12 32.70
C GLN A 208 44.71 7.24 33.67
N ARG A 209 43.69 7.93 34.22
CA ARG A 209 43.65 8.80 35.43
C ARG A 209 43.48 10.30 35.20
N GLY A 210 42.43 10.85 35.83
CA GLY A 210 42.38 12.23 36.35
C GLY A 210 41.17 13.06 35.89
N HIS A 211 40.12 13.12 36.72
CA HIS A 211 39.23 14.29 36.82
C HIS A 211 39.91 15.40 37.67
N PRO A 212 39.43 16.68 37.75
CA PRO A 212 38.19 17.28 37.21
C PRO A 212 38.34 18.67 36.53
N GLN A 213 37.22 19.14 35.96
CA GLN A 213 36.82 20.54 35.72
C GLN A 213 37.67 21.45 34.80
N THR A 214 37.11 21.76 33.63
CA THR A 214 36.99 23.14 33.11
C THR A 214 35.89 23.18 32.04
N GLN A 215 35.01 24.17 32.13
CA GLN A 215 34.05 24.51 31.09
C GLN A 215 34.82 25.07 29.89
N GLU A 216 34.61 24.50 28.70
CA GLU A 216 34.65 25.28 27.47
C GLU A 216 33.46 24.92 26.57
N MET A 217 32.75 25.98 26.21
CA MET A 217 31.69 26.04 25.21
C MET A 217 32.30 25.73 23.83
N LEU A 218 31.94 24.59 23.23
CA LEU A 218 32.21 24.34 21.81
C LEU A 218 30.91 24.52 21.02
N ILE A 219 30.82 25.70 20.40
CA ILE A 219 29.88 26.02 19.33
C ILE A 219 30.25 25.12 18.13
N PHE A 220 29.49 24.05 17.91
CA PHE A 220 29.56 23.31 16.64
C PHE A 220 28.65 23.99 15.62
N SER A 221 29.27 24.80 14.77
CA SER A 221 28.69 25.23 13.49
C SER A 221 28.59 24.00 12.58
N ILE A 222 27.38 23.50 12.36
CA ILE A 222 27.10 22.55 11.28
C ILE A 222 26.67 23.38 10.07
N GLN A 223 27.61 23.68 9.18
CA GLN A 223 27.28 24.09 7.82
C GLN A 223 26.54 22.94 7.14
N THR A 224 25.25 23.12 6.94
CA THR A 224 24.41 22.24 6.12
C THR A 224 24.76 22.46 4.65
N MET A 225 25.59 21.58 4.09
CA MET A 225 25.82 21.54 2.66
C MET A 225 24.61 20.89 1.98
N TRP A 226 23.70 21.72 1.49
CA TRP A 226 22.61 21.31 0.61
C TRP A 226 23.18 20.87 -0.74
N VAL A 227 23.30 19.57 -0.96
CA VAL A 227 23.46 19.04 -2.32
C VAL A 227 22.06 18.84 -2.91
N ARG A 228 21.59 19.86 -3.64
CA ARG A 228 20.49 19.73 -4.60
C ARG A 228 20.99 18.87 -5.76
N THR A 229 20.47 17.65 -5.90
CA THR A 229 20.47 16.96 -7.18
C THR A 229 19.13 17.21 -7.88
N PRO A 230 19.11 17.75 -9.11
CA PRO A 230 17.89 17.87 -9.89
C PRO A 230 17.58 16.54 -10.56
N ILE A 231 16.57 15.82 -10.08
CA ILE A 231 15.98 14.72 -10.87
C ILE A 231 14.96 15.34 -11.83
N HIS A 232 15.44 15.69 -13.03
CA HIS A 232 14.56 15.82 -14.18
C HIS A 232 14.03 14.44 -14.56
N GLY A 233 12.81 14.15 -14.14
CA GLY A 233 12.06 12.97 -14.57
C GLY A 233 10.61 13.34 -14.73
N LYS A 234 10.22 13.80 -15.93
CA LYS A 234 8.81 13.94 -16.31
C LYS A 234 8.14 12.56 -16.23
N SER A 235 7.48 12.29 -15.11
CA SER A 235 6.49 11.21 -15.01
C SER A 235 5.15 11.81 -15.38
N GLY A 236 4.81 11.77 -16.67
CA GLY A 236 3.44 12.00 -17.12
C GLY A 236 2.54 10.92 -16.53
N MET A 237 1.68 11.29 -15.58
CA MET A 237 0.46 10.56 -15.34
C MET A 237 -0.53 11.05 -16.38
N ASP A 238 -0.78 10.23 -17.40
CA ASP A 238 -1.90 10.45 -18.31
C ASP A 238 -3.18 10.30 -17.49
N VAL A 239 -3.74 11.45 -17.11
CA VAL A 239 -5.11 11.57 -16.63
C VAL A 239 -6.00 11.22 -17.80
N LEU A 240 -6.67 10.07 -17.75
CA LEU A 240 -7.75 9.74 -18.67
C LEU A 240 -8.92 10.69 -18.42
N GLN A 241 -8.90 11.86 -19.05
CA GLN A 241 -10.10 12.65 -19.28
C GLN A 241 -10.94 11.94 -20.34
N TYR A 242 -12.06 11.35 -19.92
CA TYR A 242 -13.06 10.82 -20.84
C TYR A 242 -13.92 12.00 -21.31
N GLN A 243 -13.78 12.40 -22.58
CA GLN A 243 -14.80 13.20 -23.25
C GLN A 243 -15.91 12.27 -23.72
N ALA A 244 -17.14 12.54 -23.29
CA ALA A 244 -18.33 11.92 -23.84
C ALA A 244 -18.58 12.49 -25.24
N GLN A 245 -18.69 11.61 -26.24
CA GLN A 245 -19.42 11.88 -27.48
C GLN A 245 -20.74 11.12 -27.42
#